data_AF-A0A843DWP1-F1
#
_entry.id   AF-A0A843DWP1-F1
#
_cell.length_a   1.000
_cell.length_b   1.000
_cell.length_c   1.000
_cell.angle_alpha   90.00
_cell.angle_beta   90.00
_cell.angle_gamma   90.00
#
_symmetry.space_group_name_H-M   'P 1'
#
loop_
_entity.id
_entity.type
_entity.pdbx_description
1 polymer ?
#
loop_
_entity_poly.entity_id
_entity_poly.type
_entity_poly.pdbx_seq_one_letter_code
_entity_poly.pdbx_strand_id
1 'polypeptide(L)'
;MAGDSIFKHYLEKKNHLIKNRGILQTTYVPDQLLHRDAQIRDIVDIVAPSLNKDKPSNILIIGKTGTGKTAVVNYIGKELMKADAENNNCCYIYVNCEVIDTPYSILYNISNQIITDPNKKIPFTGWSLE
;
A
#
# COMPACT_ATOMS: atom_id res chain seq x y z
N MET A 1 30.60 33.70 9.00
CA MET A 1 30.53 32.61 10.00
C MET A 1 29.18 31.94 9.83
N ALA A 2 29.14 30.73 9.27
CA ALA A 2 27.88 30.00 9.11
C ALA A 2 27.44 29.54 10.51
N GLY A 3 26.32 30.09 10.99
CA GLY A 3 25.76 29.71 12.29
C GLY A 3 25.38 28.24 12.28
N ASP A 4 25.82 27.51 13.31
CA ASP A 4 25.48 26.09 13.49
C ASP A 4 23.94 25.92 13.49
N SER A 5 23.47 24.88 12.80
CA SER A 5 22.03 24.60 12.67
C SER A 5 21.39 24.38 14.05
N ILE A 6 20.24 25.01 14.28
CA ILE A 6 19.43 24.86 15.51
C ILE A 6 19.05 23.39 15.79
N PHE A 7 19.15 22.51 14.81
CA PHE A 7 18.79 21.10 14.90
C PHE A 7 19.95 20.19 15.35
N LYS A 8 21.20 20.68 15.35
CA LYS A 8 22.40 19.87 15.64
C LYS A 8 22.35 19.25 17.04
N HIS A 9 21.98 20.04 18.05
CA HIS A 9 21.83 19.56 19.43
C HIS A 9 20.73 18.48 19.58
N TYR A 10 19.70 18.50 18.73
CA TYR A 10 18.62 17.50 18.77
C TYR A 10 18.99 16.19 18.08
N LEU A 11 19.89 16.24 17.10
CA LEU A 11 20.41 15.05 16.40
C LEU A 11 21.46 14.32 17.25
N GLU A 12 22.33 15.06 17.94
CA GLU A 12 23.40 14.51 18.78
C GLU A 12 22.89 13.87 20.08
N LYS A 13 21.71 14.26 20.58
CA LYS A 13 21.15 13.77 21.86
C LYS A 13 20.46 12.41 21.81
N LYS A 14 20.47 11.71 20.67
CA LYS A 14 19.77 10.43 20.53
C LYS A 14 20.67 9.25 20.93
N ASN A 15 20.50 8.80 22.18
CA ASN A 15 20.85 7.42 22.54
C ASN A 15 19.89 6.47 21.79
N HIS A 16 20.38 5.81 20.75
CA HIS A 16 19.57 4.96 19.87
C HIS A 16 19.39 3.55 20.44
N LEU A 17 18.43 3.36 21.36
CA LEU A 17 17.96 2.02 21.78
C LEU A 17 17.39 1.20 20.62
N ILE A 18 16.82 1.88 19.61
CA ILE A 18 16.17 1.25 18.45
C ILE A 18 16.98 1.61 17.22
N LYS A 19 17.51 0.58 16.53
CA LYS A 19 18.32 0.73 15.31
C LYS A 19 17.49 1.31 14.15
N ASN A 20 16.26 0.81 13.95
CA ASN A 20 15.35 1.31 12.93
C ASN A 20 13.93 1.41 13.49
N ARG A 21 13.47 2.64 13.74
CA ARG A 21 12.10 2.91 14.24
C ARG A 21 11.03 2.72 13.17
N GLY A 22 11.39 2.76 11.88
CA GLY A 22 10.45 2.60 10.78
C GLY A 22 9.77 1.23 10.76
N ILE A 23 10.45 0.18 11.23
CA ILE A 23 9.91 -1.18 11.32
C ILE A 23 8.73 -1.28 12.28
N LEU A 24 8.65 -0.39 13.27
CA LEU A 24 7.56 -0.36 14.26
C LEU A 24 6.34 0.44 13.78
N GLN A 25 6.40 1.05 12.60
CA GLN A 25 5.26 1.79 12.05
C GLN A 25 4.17 0.83 11.59
N THR A 26 2.91 1.23 11.76
CA THR A 26 1.74 0.45 11.31
C THR A 26 1.67 0.28 9.79
N THR A 27 2.36 1.14 9.05
CA THR A 27 2.49 1.10 7.59
C THR A 27 3.60 0.16 7.11
N TYR A 28 4.46 -0.34 8.01
CA TYR A 28 5.52 -1.24 7.63
C TYR A 28 4.97 -2.61 7.25
N VAL A 29 5.30 -3.06 6.04
CA VAL A 29 4.97 -4.40 5.55
C VAL A 29 6.24 -5.25 5.59
N PRO A 30 6.34 -6.25 6.50
CA PRO A 30 7.52 -7.10 6.60
C PRO A 30 7.68 -7.99 5.37
N ASP A 31 8.87 -8.55 5.17
CA ASP A 31 9.15 -9.49 4.08
C ASP A 31 8.57 -10.90 4.32
N GLN A 32 8.19 -11.19 5.56
CA GLN A 32 7.50 -12.43 5.92
C GLN A 32 6.46 -12.16 7.00
N LEU A 33 5.26 -12.73 6.82
CA LEU A 33 4.20 -12.72 7.82
C LEU A 33 4.11 -14.08 8.51
N LEU A 34 4.54 -14.14 9.77
CA LEU A 34 4.53 -15.37 10.54
C LEU A 34 3.09 -15.81 10.87
N HIS A 35 2.86 -17.13 10.87
CA HIS A 35 1.59 -17.78 11.24
C HIS A 35 0.38 -17.40 10.37
N ARG A 36 0.63 -16.93 9.15
CA ARG A 36 -0.42 -16.56 8.18
C ARG A 36 -0.37 -17.34 6.87
N ASP A 37 0.45 -18.38 6.80
CA ASP A 37 0.70 -19.14 5.57
C ASP A 37 -0.58 -19.73 4.96
N ALA A 38 -1.49 -20.25 5.78
CA ALA A 38 -2.76 -20.78 5.31
C ALA A 38 -3.65 -19.69 4.68
N GLN A 39 -3.83 -18.55 5.36
CA GLN A 39 -4.64 -17.45 4.83
C GLN A 39 -4.02 -16.81 3.59
N ILE A 40 -2.69 -16.73 3.54
CA ILE A 40 -1.97 -16.25 2.36
C ILE A 40 -2.24 -17.17 1.18
N ARG A 41 -2.10 -18.49 1.37
CA ARG A 41 -2.36 -19.48 0.31
C ARG A 41 -3.79 -19.38 -0.23
N ASP A 42 -4.79 -19.34 0.65
CA ASP A 42 -6.20 -19.27 0.23
C ASP A 42 -6.49 -18.03 -0.64
N ILE A 43 -5.92 -16.88 -0.28
CA ILE A 43 -6.08 -15.64 -1.04
C ILE A 43 -5.30 -15.73 -2.36
N VAL A 44 -4.05 -16.21 -2.31
CA VAL A 44 -3.18 -16.35 -3.50
C VAL A 44 -3.81 -17.26 -4.54
N ASP A 45 -4.39 -18.40 -4.15
CA ASP A 45 -5.05 -19.33 -5.08
C ASP A 45 -6.22 -18.66 -5.84
N ILE A 46 -6.92 -17.72 -5.20
CA ILE A 46 -8.02 -16.97 -5.81
C ILE A 46 -7.52 -15.86 -6.73
N VAL A 47 -6.44 -15.16 -6.36
CA VAL A 47 -5.94 -14.00 -7.13
C VAL A 47 -4.94 -14.38 -8.21
N ALA A 48 -4.22 -15.50 -8.10
CA ALA A 48 -3.19 -15.93 -9.04
C ALA A 48 -3.61 -15.92 -10.53
N PRO A 49 -4.87 -16.25 -10.91
CA PRO A 49 -5.32 -16.13 -12.30
C PRO A 49 -5.15 -14.72 -12.90
N SER A 50 -5.14 -13.66 -12.08
CA SER A 50 -4.96 -12.29 -12.56
C SER A 50 -3.61 -12.05 -13.25
N LEU A 51 -2.58 -12.83 -12.89
CA LEU A 51 -1.26 -12.75 -13.53
C LEU A 51 -1.28 -13.27 -14.98
N ASN A 52 -2.26 -14.12 -15.33
CA ASN A 52 -2.46 -14.62 -16.70
C ASN A 52 -3.54 -13.83 -17.46
N LYS A 53 -3.94 -12.65 -16.97
CA LYS A 53 -5.04 -11.81 -17.50
C LYS A 53 -6.42 -12.45 -17.39
N ASP A 54 -6.57 -13.48 -16.57
CA ASP A 54 -7.86 -14.06 -16.23
C ASP A 54 -8.52 -13.30 -15.07
N LYS A 55 -9.84 -13.30 -15.02
CA LYS A 55 -10.59 -12.61 -13.96
C LYS A 55 -10.58 -13.43 -12.66
N PRO A 56 -10.00 -12.93 -11.55
CA PRO A 56 -10.10 -13.59 -10.26
C PRO A 56 -11.48 -13.43 -9.62
N SER A 57 -11.77 -14.24 -8.60
CA SER A 57 -12.99 -14.07 -7.80
C SER A 57 -12.83 -12.96 -6.75
N ASN A 58 -13.95 -12.32 -6.39
CA ASN A 58 -13.96 -11.31 -5.33
C ASN A 58 -13.80 -11.97 -3.95
N ILE A 59 -13.05 -11.32 -3.06
CA ILE A 59 -12.77 -11.81 -1.71
C ILE A 59 -13.27 -10.79 -0.68
N LEU A 60 -13.94 -11.27 0.37
CA LEU A 60 -14.29 -10.48 1.55
C LEU A 60 -13.61 -11.07 2.79
N ILE A 61 -12.78 -10.27 3.47
CA ILE A 61 -12.00 -10.72 4.63
C ILE A 61 -12.55 -10.07 5.91
N ILE A 62 -13.04 -10.88 6.85
CA ILE A 62 -13.67 -10.42 8.09
C ILE A 62 -12.86 -10.90 9.30
N GLY A 63 -12.75 -10.06 10.33
CA GLY A 63 -12.14 -10.45 11.61
C GLY A 63 -11.89 -9.25 12.53
N LYS A 64 -11.55 -9.51 13.79
CA LYS A 64 -11.26 -8.48 14.80
C LYS A 64 -10.12 -7.54 14.38
N THR A 65 -10.07 -6.33 14.93
CA THR A 65 -8.95 -5.39 14.70
C THR A 65 -7.64 -5.98 15.21
N GLY A 66 -6.51 -5.60 14.62
CA GLY A 66 -5.18 -6.10 15.01
C GLY A 66 -4.86 -7.55 14.63
N THR A 67 -5.77 -8.29 13.96
CA THR A 67 -5.49 -9.67 13.54
C THR A 67 -4.61 -9.79 12.29
N GLY A 68 -4.17 -8.68 11.70
CA GLY A 68 -3.26 -8.69 10.55
C GLY A 68 -3.93 -8.80 9.18
N LYS A 69 -5.24 -8.57 9.06
CA LYS A 69 -5.95 -8.58 7.76
C LYS A 69 -5.30 -7.66 6.72
N THR A 70 -5.12 -6.38 7.08
CA THR A 70 -4.47 -5.38 6.23
C THR A 70 -3.02 -5.74 5.91
N ALA A 71 -2.29 -6.29 6.89
CA ALA A 71 -0.92 -6.74 6.69
C ALA A 71 -0.84 -7.87 5.66
N VAL A 72 -1.71 -8.87 5.75
CA VAL A 72 -1.79 -9.99 4.80
C VAL A 72 -2.09 -9.51 3.39
N VAL A 73 -3.11 -8.66 3.22
CA VAL A 73 -3.47 -8.14 1.88
C VAL A 73 -2.35 -7.29 1.29
N ASN A 74 -1.72 -6.41 2.07
CA ASN A 74 -0.60 -5.61 1.61
C ASN A 74 0.64 -6.44 1.26
N TYR A 75 0.90 -7.50 2.02
CA TYR A 75 1.96 -8.46 1.72
C TYR A 75 1.71 -9.15 0.38
N ILE A 76 0.49 -9.67 0.17
CA ILE A 76 0.11 -10.31 -1.10
C ILE A 76 0.20 -9.32 -2.26
N GLY A 77 -0.25 -8.07 -2.09
CA GLY A 77 -0.09 -7.03 -3.11
C GLY A 77 1.37 -6.74 -3.46
N LYS A 78 2.26 -6.73 -2.45
CA LYS A 78 3.72 -6.60 -2.66
C LYS A 78 4.28 -7.79 -3.45
N GLU A 79 3.89 -9.02 -3.11
CA GLU A 79 4.33 -10.22 -3.83
C GLU A 79 3.76 -10.27 -5.26
N LEU A 80 2.52 -9.82 -5.47
CA LEU A 80 1.90 -9.73 -6.79
C LEU A 80 2.69 -8.79 -7.71
N MET A 81 3.07 -7.60 -7.21
CA MET A 81 3.90 -6.66 -7.97
C MET A 81 5.32 -7.18 -8.20
N LYS A 82 5.85 -8.04 -7.32
CA LYS A 82 7.15 -8.70 -7.58
C LYS A 82 7.03 -9.76 -8.68
N ALA A 83 5.92 -10.49 -8.71
CA ALA A 83 5.66 -11.52 -9.72
C ALA A 83 5.39 -10.92 -11.11
N ASP A 84 4.75 -9.75 -11.18
CA ASP A 84 4.53 -8.97 -12.40
C ASP A 84 5.31 -7.66 -12.34
N ALA A 85 6.64 -7.75 -12.32
CA ALA A 85 7.53 -6.59 -12.14
C ALA A 85 7.38 -5.52 -13.24
N GLU A 86 6.95 -5.91 -14.45
CA GLU A 86 6.67 -5.01 -15.55
C GLU A 86 5.24 -4.42 -15.48
N ASN A 87 4.41 -4.89 -14.54
CA ASN A 87 3.04 -4.44 -14.30
C ASN A 87 2.16 -4.53 -15.56
N ASN A 88 2.40 -5.55 -16.39
CA ASN A 88 1.79 -5.73 -17.71
C ASN A 88 0.47 -6.52 -17.65
N ASN A 89 0.26 -7.26 -16.56
CA ASN A 89 -0.83 -8.21 -16.43
C ASN A 89 -1.78 -7.80 -15.31
N CYS A 90 -1.27 -7.34 -14.16
CA CYS A 90 -2.09 -7.00 -13.01
C CYS A 90 -1.54 -5.80 -12.23
N CYS A 91 -2.41 -4.88 -11.84
CA CYS A 91 -2.07 -3.73 -10.98
C CYS A 91 -2.69 -3.90 -9.59
N TYR A 92 -1.89 -3.72 -8.54
CA TYR A 92 -2.37 -3.70 -7.16
C TYR A 92 -2.62 -2.26 -6.69
N ILE A 93 -3.85 -1.97 -6.25
CA ILE A 93 -4.28 -0.66 -5.77
C ILE A 93 -4.79 -0.82 -4.34
N TYR A 94 -4.29 0.03 -3.44
CA TYR A 94 -4.73 0.07 -2.06
C TYR A 94 -5.48 1.37 -1.77
N VAL A 95 -6.69 1.25 -1.21
CA VAL A 95 -7.51 2.39 -0.75
C VAL A 95 -7.94 2.13 0.68
N ASN A 96 -7.62 3.05 1.59
CA ASN A 96 -8.14 3.01 2.94
C ASN A 96 -9.43 3.83 3.04
N CYS A 97 -10.58 3.15 3.04
CA CYS A 97 -11.88 3.81 3.10
C CYS A 97 -12.21 4.46 4.47
N GLU A 98 -11.41 4.23 5.52
CA GLU A 98 -11.52 4.97 6.78
C GLU A 98 -10.95 6.39 6.65
N VAL A 99 -10.01 6.60 5.72
CA VAL A 99 -9.38 7.90 5.45
C VAL A 99 -10.03 8.58 4.24
N ILE A 100 -10.44 7.79 3.24
CA ILE A 100 -11.05 8.25 1.99
C ILE A 100 -12.47 7.68 1.93
N ASP A 101 -13.45 8.45 2.40
CA ASP A 101 -14.78 7.93 2.73
C ASP A 101 -15.90 8.38 1.78
N THR A 102 -15.61 9.30 0.84
CA THR A 102 -16.61 9.72 -0.17
C THR A 102 -16.47 8.91 -1.47
N PRO A 103 -17.59 8.59 -2.15
CA PRO A 103 -17.55 7.88 -3.43
C PRO A 103 -16.66 8.57 -4.47
N TYR A 104 -16.71 9.91 -4.53
CA TYR A 104 -15.86 10.67 -5.45
C TYR A 104 -14.38 10.54 -5.09
N SER A 105 -14.02 10.72 -3.82
CA SER A 105 -12.62 10.63 -3.38
C SER A 105 -12.03 9.23 -3.57
N ILE A 106 -12.82 8.18 -3.41
CA ILE A 106 -12.41 6.80 -3.69
C ILE A 106 -12.09 6.62 -5.18
N LEU A 107 -13.01 7.02 -6.08
CA LEU A 107 -12.79 6.93 -7.52
C LEU A 107 -11.61 7.79 -7.98
N TYR A 108 -11.49 9.01 -7.45
CA TYR A 108 -10.37 9.90 -7.67
C TYR A 108 -9.04 9.23 -7.29
N ASN A 109 -9.00 8.60 -6.11
CA ASN A 109 -7.80 7.96 -5.60
C ASN A 109 -7.40 6.73 -6.44
N ILE A 110 -8.35 5.87 -6.77
CA ILE A 110 -8.12 4.71 -7.66
C ILE A 110 -7.62 5.18 -9.03
N SER A 111 -8.31 6.14 -9.64
CA SER A 111 -7.96 6.64 -10.98
C SER A 111 -6.54 7.20 -11.03
N ASN A 112 -6.16 8.01 -10.03
CA ASN A 112 -4.82 8.60 -9.96
C ASN A 112 -3.71 7.59 -9.59
N GLN A 113 -4.05 6.41 -9.06
CA GLN A 113 -3.10 5.30 -8.91
C GLN A 113 -2.89 4.52 -10.23
N ILE A 114 -3.89 4.51 -11.12
CA ILE A 114 -3.81 3.85 -12.44
C ILE A 114 -3.12 4.74 -13.48
N ILE A 115 -3.38 6.05 -13.45
CA ILE A 115 -2.87 7.00 -14.44
C ILE A 115 -1.35 7.16 -14.28
N THR A 116 -0.60 6.70 -15.28
CA THR A 116 0.86 6.82 -15.34
C THR A 116 1.35 8.16 -15.90
N ASP A 117 0.57 8.79 -16.78
CA ASP A 117 0.89 10.09 -17.38
C ASP A 117 0.56 11.25 -16.42
N PRO A 118 1.55 12.03 -15.94
CA PRO A 118 1.32 13.15 -15.03
C PRO A 118 0.37 14.21 -15.57
N ASN A 119 0.34 14.43 -16.89
CA ASN A 119 -0.51 15.46 -17.51
C ASN A 119 -1.98 15.06 -17.56
N LYS A 120 -2.26 13.76 -17.38
CA LYS A 120 -3.62 13.20 -17.36
C LYS A 120 -4.12 12.93 -15.95
N LYS A 121 -3.39 13.31 -14.91
CA LYS A 121 -3.88 13.15 -13.54
C LYS A 121 -5.15 13.97 -13.34
N ILE A 122 -6.07 13.39 -12.59
CA ILE A 122 -7.28 14.09 -12.19
C ILE A 122 -6.86 15.05 -11.07
N PRO A 123 -7.09 16.37 -11.19
CA PRO A 123 -6.85 17.32 -10.12
C PRO A 123 -7.91 17.13 -9.04
N PHE A 124 -7.61 17.54 -7.80
CA PHE A 124 -8.52 17.33 -6.67
C PHE A 124 -9.91 17.96 -6.89
N THR A 125 -9.98 19.04 -7.67
CA THR A 125 -11.23 19.72 -8.07
C THR A 125 -12.00 19.04 -9.21
N GLY A 126 -11.44 17.99 -9.83
CA GLY A 126 -11.97 17.38 -11.06
C GLY A 126 -11.52 18.11 -12.33
N TRP A 127 -11.65 17.45 -13.49
CA TRP A 127 -11.38 18.09 -14.78
C TRP A 127 -12.43 19.17 -15.06
N SER A 128 -11.95 20.30 -15.60
CA SER A 128 -12.86 21.31 -16.15
C SER A 128 -13.67 20.68 -17.29
N LEU A 129 -14.94 21.06 -17.39
CA LEU A 129 -15.80 20.65 -18.51
C LEU A 129 -15.64 21.56 -19.74
N GLU A 130 -14.72 22.54 -19.65
CA GLU A 130 -14.40 23.52 -20.71
C GLU A 130 -13.25 23.07 -21.62
#